data_AF-A0A4Q1IDT8-F1
#
_entry.id   AF-A0A4Q1IDT8-F1
#
_cell.length_a   1.000
_cell.length_b   1.000
_cell.length_c   1.000
_cell.angle_alpha   90.00
_cell.angle_beta   90.00
_cell.angle_gamma   90.00
#
_symmetry.space_group_name_H-M   'P 1'
#
loop_
_entity.id
_entity.type
_entity.pdbx_description
1 polymer ?
#
loop_
_entity_poly.entity_id
_entity_poly.type
_entity_poly.pdbx_seq_one_letter_code
_entity_poly.pdbx_strand_id
1 'polypeptide(L)'
;MRTESKLRSLIKSCTWRLIAILDTILVVMVVTCLHGRCSIEDALAIGVFEFGFKFVVYYIHERIWQRIDLKHRKDRTRTIVKTISWRAVATIMTFVIAGVVLKNENEIAVTIALIEIVTKSLFYYLHERVWINVPLGRIRKLLIKQ
;
A
#
# COMPACT_ATOMS: atom_id res chain seq x y z
N MET A 1 -28.43 -0.25 -1.79
CA MET A 1 -27.04 0.13 -1.46
C MET A 1 -26.82 1.57 -1.89
N ARG A 2 -26.56 2.52 -0.98
CA ARG A 2 -26.23 3.90 -1.36
C ARG A 2 -24.88 3.88 -2.09
N THR A 3 -24.86 4.27 -3.35
CA THR A 3 -23.67 4.24 -4.21
C THR A 3 -22.66 5.28 -3.72
N GLU A 4 -21.45 4.84 -3.40
CA GLU A 4 -20.31 5.73 -3.13
C GLU A 4 -20.13 6.73 -4.27
N SER A 5 -19.87 8.01 -3.96
CA SER A 5 -19.57 8.98 -5.01
C SER A 5 -18.20 8.70 -5.61
N LYS A 6 -18.07 8.81 -6.94
CA LYS A 6 -16.80 8.62 -7.66
C LYS A 6 -15.68 9.45 -7.04
N LEU A 7 -16.00 10.68 -6.62
CA LEU A 7 -15.08 11.63 -6.00
C LEU A 7 -14.62 11.18 -4.61
N ARG A 8 -15.51 10.66 -3.75
CA ARG A 8 -15.14 10.10 -2.44
C ARG A 8 -14.17 8.94 -2.60
N SER A 9 -14.43 8.04 -3.55
CA SER A 9 -13.55 6.91 -3.84
C SER A 9 -12.16 7.33 -4.31
N LEU A 10 -12.06 8.39 -5.12
CA LEU A 10 -10.77 8.92 -5.57
C LEU A 10 -9.98 9.56 -4.44
N ILE A 11 -10.61 10.42 -3.62
CA ILE A 11 -9.96 11.09 -2.48
C ILE A 11 -9.50 10.05 -1.46
N LYS A 12 -10.32 9.03 -1.18
CA LYS A 12 -9.97 7.93 -0.29
C LYS A 12 -8.74 7.15 -0.79
N SER A 13 -8.66 6.87 -2.08
CA SER A 13 -7.49 6.23 -2.69
C SER A 13 -6.23 7.11 -2.59
N CYS A 14 -6.35 8.41 -2.86
CA CYS A 14 -5.23 9.35 -2.76
C CYS A 14 -4.72 9.49 -1.32
N THR A 15 -5.63 9.70 -0.36
CA THR A 15 -5.28 9.81 1.07
C THR A 15 -4.62 8.54 1.60
N TRP A 16 -5.10 7.36 1.21
CA TRP A 16 -4.47 6.10 1.60
C TRP A 16 -3.02 5.99 1.10
N ARG A 17 -2.76 6.42 -0.15
CA ARG A 17 -1.40 6.38 -0.72
C ARG A 17 -0.43 7.30 0.01
N LEU A 18 -0.88 8.50 0.41
CA LEU A 18 -0.06 9.44 1.18
C LEU A 18 0.30 8.87 2.56
N ILE A 19 -0.68 8.26 3.25
CA ILE A 19 -0.45 7.62 4.55
C ILE A 19 0.53 6.45 4.40
N ALA A 20 0.37 5.62 3.37
CA ALA A 20 1.23 4.47 3.14
C ALA A 20 2.69 4.86 2.83
N ILE A 21 2.92 5.92 2.06
CA ILE A 21 4.28 6.41 1.76
C ILE A 21 4.92 6.96 3.04
N LEU A 22 4.17 7.77 3.80
CA LEU A 22 4.64 8.33 5.07
C LEU A 22 5.00 7.22 6.07
N ASP A 23 4.16 6.19 6.16
CA ASP A 23 4.40 5.01 7.00
C ASP A 23 5.68 4.27 6.61
N THR A 24 5.89 3.96 5.32
CA THR A 24 7.14 3.31 4.88
C THR A 24 8.37 4.14 5.28
N ILE A 25 8.36 5.45 5.00
CA ILE A 25 9.49 6.33 5.34
C ILE A 25 9.75 6.33 6.85
N LEU A 26 8.69 6.42 7.65
CA LEU A 26 8.79 6.41 9.12
C LEU A 26 9.33 5.07 9.64
N VAL A 27 8.79 3.95 9.16
CA VAL A 27 9.22 2.60 9.58
C VAL A 27 10.69 2.38 9.22
N VAL A 28 11.09 2.68 7.98
CA VAL A 28 12.49 2.51 7.56
C VAL A 28 13.40 3.40 8.39
N MET A 29 13.04 4.66 8.62
CA MET A 29 13.82 5.58 9.45
C MET A 29 13.98 5.08 10.89
N VAL A 30 12.89 4.63 11.53
CA VAL A 30 12.93 4.11 12.89
C VAL A 30 13.80 2.86 12.96
N VAL A 31 13.59 1.89 12.05
CA VAL A 31 14.33 0.62 12.08
C VAL A 31 15.81 0.82 11.82
N THR A 32 16.18 1.63 10.84
CA THR A 32 17.59 1.93 10.52
C THR A 32 18.27 2.72 11.64
N CYS A 33 17.57 3.68 12.25
CA CYS A 33 18.07 4.43 13.41
C CYS A 33 18.30 3.52 14.62
N LEU A 34 17.40 2.56 14.88
CA LEU A 34 17.56 1.56 15.96
C LEU A 34 18.78 0.65 15.76
N HIS A 35 19.18 0.42 14.50
CA HIS A 35 20.41 -0.33 14.17
C HIS A 35 21.66 0.56 14.11
N GLY A 36 21.57 1.83 14.54
CA GLY A 36 22.70 2.77 14.62
C GLY A 36 23.09 3.43 13.30
N ARG A 37 22.29 3.26 12.24
CA ARG A 37 22.53 3.88 10.91
C ARG A 37 21.36 4.78 10.55
N CYS A 38 21.47 6.07 10.82
CA CYS A 38 20.41 7.02 10.50
C CYS A 38 20.63 7.59 9.09
N SER A 39 20.03 6.97 8.08
CA SER A 39 20.13 7.41 6.68
C SER A 39 18.75 7.78 6.12
N ILE A 40 18.54 9.08 5.89
CA ILE A 40 17.29 9.61 5.32
C ILE A 40 17.21 9.27 3.83
N GLU A 41 18.37 9.19 3.17
CA GLU A 41 18.48 8.87 1.74
C GLU A 41 17.96 7.46 1.46
N ASP A 42 18.31 6.48 2.29
CA ASP A 42 17.85 5.10 2.15
C ASP A 42 16.34 4.98 2.38
N ALA A 43 15.80 5.69 3.37
CA ALA A 43 14.37 5.71 3.66
C ALA A 43 13.54 6.31 2.50
N LEU A 44 14.02 7.42 1.94
CA LEU A 44 13.38 8.05 0.79
C LEU A 44 13.48 7.18 -0.47
N ALA A 45 14.66 6.59 -0.72
CA ALA A 45 14.87 5.69 -1.84
C ALA A 45 13.93 4.47 -1.77
N ILE A 46 13.88 3.79 -0.62
CA ILE A 46 12.98 2.65 -0.41
C ILE A 46 11.53 3.05 -0.62
N GLY A 47 11.07 4.18 -0.07
CA GLY A 47 9.70 4.66 -0.23
C GLY A 47 9.31 4.94 -1.69
N VAL A 48 10.20 5.60 -2.45
CA VAL A 48 9.99 5.89 -3.87
C VAL A 48 10.00 4.62 -4.71
N PHE A 49 10.96 3.73 -4.48
CA PHE A 49 11.03 2.45 -5.19
C PHE A 49 9.84 1.55 -4.86
N GLU A 50 9.44 1.44 -3.61
CA GLU A 50 8.22 0.71 -3.21
C GLU A 50 7.00 1.20 -4.00
N PHE A 51 6.79 2.52 -4.03
CA PHE A 51 5.63 3.10 -4.70
C PHE A 51 5.65 2.86 -6.21
N GLY A 52 6.79 3.13 -6.86
CA GLY A 52 6.96 2.96 -8.29
C GLY A 52 6.87 1.51 -8.74
N PHE A 53 7.65 0.62 -8.13
CA PHE A 53 7.69 -0.79 -8.50
C PHE A 53 6.37 -1.50 -8.21
N LYS A 54 5.71 -1.20 -7.08
CA LYS A 54 4.38 -1.80 -6.80
C LYS A 54 3.36 -1.42 -7.87
N PHE A 55 3.41 -0.21 -8.41
CA PHE A 55 2.51 0.17 -9.49
C PHE A 55 2.74 -0.67 -10.76
N VAL A 56 4.00 -0.79 -11.19
CA VAL A 56 4.37 -1.56 -12.39
C VAL A 56 4.02 -3.03 -12.24
N VAL A 57 4.38 -3.64 -11.11
CA VAL A 57 4.13 -5.07 -10.87
C VAL A 57 2.66 -5.34 -10.61
N TYR A 58 1.92 -4.45 -9.96
CA TYR A 58 0.46 -4.58 -9.85
C TYR A 58 -0.18 -4.63 -11.24
N TYR A 59 0.25 -3.75 -12.14
CA TYR A 59 -0.25 -3.75 -13.51
C TYR A 59 0.05 -5.08 -14.21
N ILE A 60 1.30 -5.58 -14.11
CA ILE A 60 1.69 -6.88 -14.69
C ILE A 60 0.87 -8.03 -14.07
N HIS A 61 0.72 -8.04 -12.74
CA HIS A 61 -0.09 -9.01 -12.00
C HIS A 61 -1.53 -9.03 -12.51
N GLU A 62 -2.14 -7.86 -12.68
CA GLU A 62 -3.48 -7.73 -13.24
C GLU A 62 -3.55 -8.27 -14.67
N ARG A 63 -2.56 -7.98 -15.53
CA ARG A 63 -2.54 -8.48 -16.92
C ARG A 63 -2.37 -9.99 -16.99
N ILE A 64 -1.54 -10.57 -16.14
CA ILE A 64 -1.38 -12.03 -16.03
C ILE A 64 -2.70 -12.65 -15.57
N TRP A 65 -3.34 -12.11 -14.53
CA TRP A 65 -4.63 -12.58 -14.04
C TRP A 65 -5.75 -12.49 -15.07
N GLN A 66 -5.74 -11.46 -15.92
CA GLN A 66 -6.70 -11.32 -17.01
C GLN A 66 -6.51 -12.38 -18.11
N ARG A 67 -5.26 -12.82 -18.35
CA ARG A 67 -4.96 -13.88 -19.33
C ARG A 67 -5.30 -15.28 -18.80
N ILE A 68 -5.07 -15.52 -17.51
CA ILE A 68 -5.31 -16.83 -16.88
C ILE A 68 -6.81 -17.10 -16.68
N ASP A 69 -7.61 -16.06 -16.42
CA ASP A 69 -9.00 -16.26 -15.98
C ASP A 69 -10.02 -15.39 -16.72
N LEU A 70 -10.37 -15.85 -17.93
CA LEU A 70 -11.45 -15.29 -18.74
C LEU A 70 -12.83 -15.84 -18.36
N LYS A 71 -12.92 -17.00 -17.68
CA LYS A 71 -14.15 -17.79 -17.59
C LYS A 71 -14.97 -17.57 -16.30
N HIS A 72 -14.36 -17.19 -15.17
CA HIS A 72 -15.04 -17.10 -13.86
C HIS A 72 -14.94 -15.73 -13.16
N ARG A 73 -15.29 -14.67 -13.90
CA ARG A 73 -15.18 -13.25 -13.47
C ARG A 73 -15.88 -12.88 -12.15
N LYS A 74 -16.85 -13.66 -11.66
CA LYS A 74 -17.67 -13.37 -10.46
C LYS A 74 -17.43 -14.29 -9.26
N ASP A 75 -16.48 -15.22 -9.32
CA ASP A 75 -16.28 -16.17 -8.22
C ASP A 75 -15.68 -15.48 -6.98
N ARG A 76 -16.25 -15.78 -5.81
CA ARG A 76 -15.83 -15.27 -4.50
C ARG A 76 -14.44 -15.83 -4.16
N THR A 77 -14.18 -17.09 -4.50
CA THR A 77 -12.90 -17.78 -4.31
C THR A 77 -11.77 -17.08 -5.07
N ARG A 78 -12.03 -16.71 -6.33
CA ARG A 78 -11.07 -15.97 -7.17
C ARG A 78 -10.62 -14.66 -6.54
N THR A 79 -11.55 -13.89 -5.98
CA THR A 79 -11.21 -12.59 -5.35
C THR A 79 -10.25 -12.79 -4.18
N ILE A 80 -10.50 -13.81 -3.35
CA ILE A 80 -9.64 -14.15 -2.21
C ILE A 80 -8.25 -14.59 -2.69
N VAL A 81 -8.17 -15.53 -3.64
CA VAL A 81 -6.90 -16.03 -4.19
C VAL A 81 -6.10 -14.89 -4.84
N LYS A 82 -6.77 -14.03 -5.61
CA LYS A 82 -6.13 -12.85 -6.22
C LYS A 82 -5.57 -11.91 -5.17
N THR A 83 -6.32 -11.61 -4.11
CA THR A 83 -5.83 -10.77 -3.00
C THR A 83 -4.63 -11.39 -2.30
N ILE A 84 -4.66 -12.69 -1.98
CA ILE A 84 -3.53 -13.39 -1.35
C ILE A 84 -2.29 -13.35 -2.25
N SER A 85 -2.47 -13.64 -3.56
CA SER A 85 -1.36 -13.59 -4.51
C SER A 85 -0.71 -12.20 -4.60
N TRP A 86 -1.53 -11.14 -4.59
CA TRP A 86 -1.01 -9.77 -4.58
C TRP A 86 -0.27 -9.46 -3.28
N ARG A 87 -0.78 -9.90 -2.12
CA ARG A 87 -0.12 -9.69 -0.83
C ARG A 87 1.24 -10.37 -0.77
N ALA A 88 1.35 -11.62 -1.22
CA ALA A 88 2.62 -12.33 -1.28
C ALA A 88 3.65 -11.60 -2.17
N VAL A 89 3.25 -11.21 -3.39
CA VAL A 89 4.13 -10.47 -4.32
C VAL A 89 4.57 -9.12 -3.73
N ALA A 90 3.64 -8.39 -3.12
CA ALA A 90 3.94 -7.09 -2.53
C ALA A 90 4.91 -7.19 -1.34
N THR A 91 4.76 -8.20 -0.47
CA THR A 91 5.68 -8.42 0.66
C THR A 91 7.07 -8.82 0.19
N ILE A 92 7.16 -9.76 -0.76
CA ILE A 92 8.46 -10.19 -1.33
C ILE A 92 9.17 -9.00 -1.95
N MET A 93 8.45 -8.16 -2.68
CA MET A 93 9.04 -6.97 -3.29
C MET A 93 9.58 -5.99 -2.27
N THR A 94 8.83 -5.68 -1.21
CA THR A 94 9.30 -4.79 -0.14
C THR A 94 10.59 -5.32 0.49
N PHE A 95 10.65 -6.63 0.76
CA PHE A 95 11.86 -7.27 1.26
C PHE A 95 13.05 -7.15 0.28
N VAL A 96 12.83 -7.41 -1.01
CA VAL A 96 13.87 -7.30 -2.03
C VAL A 96 14.35 -5.85 -2.19
N ILE A 97 13.45 -4.88 -2.23
CA ILE A 97 13.80 -3.45 -2.34
C ILE A 97 14.61 -3.02 -1.13
N ALA A 98 14.15 -3.33 0.08
CA ALA A 98 14.86 -3.01 1.31
C ALA A 98 16.25 -3.67 1.33
N GLY A 99 16.37 -4.95 0.99
CA GLY A 99 17.65 -5.66 0.96
C GLY A 99 18.65 -5.12 -0.07
N VAL A 100 18.17 -4.73 -1.26
CA VAL A 100 19.01 -4.13 -2.31
C VAL A 100 19.50 -2.75 -1.89
N VAL A 101 18.63 -1.90 -1.34
CA VAL A 101 19.02 -0.55 -0.90
C VAL A 101 19.96 -0.61 0.30
N LEU A 102 19.72 -1.50 1.26
CA LEU A 102 20.53 -1.65 2.47
C LEU A 102 21.80 -2.50 2.28
N LYS A 103 22.23 -2.74 1.04
CA LYS A 103 23.46 -3.50 0.71
C LYS A 103 23.55 -4.87 1.39
N ASN A 104 22.48 -5.67 1.31
CA ASN A 104 22.41 -7.07 1.77
C ASN A 104 22.29 -7.28 3.30
N GLU A 105 21.87 -6.25 4.06
CA GLU A 105 21.52 -6.38 5.48
C GLU A 105 20.13 -7.01 5.66
N ASN A 106 20.06 -8.31 5.41
CA ASN A 106 18.80 -9.07 5.38
C ASN A 106 18.00 -8.96 6.70
N GLU A 107 18.66 -8.86 7.85
CA GLU A 107 17.98 -8.72 9.15
C GLU A 107 17.15 -7.44 9.24
N ILE A 108 17.71 -6.31 8.79
CA ILE A 108 17.03 -5.01 8.78
C ILE A 108 15.88 -5.04 7.77
N ALA A 109 16.11 -5.60 6.58
CA ALA A 109 15.10 -5.72 5.53
C ALA A 109 13.90 -6.60 5.94
N VAL A 110 14.15 -7.74 6.60
CA VAL A 110 13.07 -8.58 7.17
C VAL A 110 12.29 -7.81 8.23
N THR A 111 12.99 -7.10 9.12
CA THR A 111 12.36 -6.33 10.20
C THR A 111 11.45 -5.23 9.65
N ILE A 112 11.91 -4.50 8.63
CA ILE A 112 11.10 -3.50 7.91
C ILE A 112 9.84 -4.17 7.33
N ALA A 113 10.00 -5.26 6.58
CA ALA A 113 8.88 -5.94 5.94
C ALA A 113 7.83 -6.46 6.95
N LEU A 114 8.26 -6.97 8.11
CA LEU A 114 7.36 -7.43 9.17
C LEU A 114 6.60 -6.27 9.83
N ILE A 115 7.31 -5.19 10.16
CA ILE A 115 6.70 -4.01 10.77
C ILE A 115 5.69 -3.39 9.81
N GLU A 116 6.04 -3.25 8.53
CA GLU A 116 5.14 -2.68 7.51
C GLU A 116 3.84 -3.47 7.34
N ILE A 117 3.87 -4.80 7.47
CA ILE A 117 2.64 -5.60 7.43
C ILE A 117 1.70 -5.19 8.55
N VAL A 118 2.22 -5.01 9.77
CA VAL A 118 1.45 -4.65 10.96
C VAL A 118 0.99 -3.19 10.90
N THR A 119 1.90 -2.25 10.64
CA THR A 119 1.61 -0.81 10.62
C THR A 119 0.62 -0.46 9.52
N LYS A 120 0.82 -0.94 8.28
CA LYS A 120 -0.10 -0.67 7.17
C LYS A 120 -1.47 -1.28 7.42
N SER A 121 -1.56 -2.44 8.06
CA SER A 121 -2.86 -3.04 8.41
C SER A 121 -3.60 -2.18 9.45
N LEU A 122 -2.90 -1.71 10.48
CA LEU A 122 -3.46 -0.83 11.51
C LEU A 122 -3.89 0.52 10.93
N PHE A 123 -3.02 1.19 10.17
CA PHE A 123 -3.33 2.47 9.55
C PHE A 123 -4.47 2.37 8.55
N TYR A 124 -4.55 1.26 7.80
CA TYR A 124 -5.68 1.03 6.89
C TYR A 124 -6.99 0.96 7.65
N TYR A 125 -7.03 0.20 8.75
CA TYR A 125 -8.22 0.10 9.59
C TYR A 125 -8.63 1.47 10.16
N LEU A 126 -7.67 2.24 10.70
CA LEU A 126 -7.93 3.58 11.24
C LEU A 126 -8.42 4.56 10.17
N HIS A 127 -7.77 4.57 9.00
CA HIS A 127 -8.20 5.35 7.85
C HIS A 127 -9.66 5.05 7.50
N GLU A 128 -10.01 3.77 7.49
CA GLU A 128 -11.35 3.34 7.15
C GLU A 128 -12.40 3.73 8.19
N ARG A 129 -12.04 3.67 9.48
CA ARG A 129 -12.89 4.16 10.58
C ARG A 129 -13.14 5.66 10.50
N VAL A 130 -12.12 6.46 10.20
CA VAL A 130 -12.26 7.91 9.98
C VAL A 130 -13.23 8.15 8.81
N TRP A 131 -13.09 7.41 7.71
CA TRP A 131 -13.95 7.55 6.55
C TRP A 131 -15.42 7.21 6.81
N ILE A 132 -15.72 6.22 7.66
CA ILE A 132 -17.10 5.88 8.05
C ILE A 132 -17.82 7.08 8.67
N ASN A 133 -17.10 7.88 9.47
CA ASN A 133 -17.65 9.06 10.14
C ASN A 133 -17.85 10.26 9.19
N VAL A 134 -17.30 10.21 7.97
CA VAL A 134 -17.46 11.29 6.99
C VAL A 134 -18.80 11.13 6.24
N PRO A 135 -19.76 12.08 6.38
CA PRO A 135 -21.06 11.95 5.74
C PRO A 135 -20.98 12.00 4.21
N LEU A 136 -21.57 10.99 3.56
CA LEU A 136 -21.61 10.73 2.11
C LEU A 136 -21.96 11.95 1.24
N GLY A 137 -22.77 12.88 1.75
CA GLY A 137 -23.27 14.06 1.01
C GLY A 137 -22.47 15.35 1.21
N ARG A 138 -21.51 15.40 2.14
CA ARG A 138 -20.84 16.67 2.52
C ARG A 138 -19.72 17.06 1.55
N ILE A 139 -18.97 16.09 1.01
CA ILE A 139 -17.86 16.34 0.06
C ILE A 139 -18.37 16.96 -1.25
N ARG A 140 -19.50 16.47 -1.79
CA ARG A 140 -20.10 17.02 -3.02
C ARG A 140 -20.57 18.47 -2.83
N LYS A 141 -21.14 18.81 -1.65
CA LYS A 141 -21.60 20.17 -1.35
C LYS A 141 -20.46 21.18 -1.13
N LEU A 142 -19.29 20.73 -0.66
CA LEU A 142 -18.12 21.60 -0.48
C LEU A 142 -17.42 21.95 -1.80
N LEU A 143 -17.46 21.06 -2.80
CA LEU A 143 -16.81 21.28 -4.10
C LEU A 143 -17.73 21.86 -5.18
N ILE A 144 -19.06 21.72 -5.04
CA ILE A 144 -20.04 22.31 -5.99
C ILE A 144 -20.52 23.70 -5.53
N LYS A 145 -20.11 24.15 -4.34
CA LYS A 145 -20.36 25.52 -3.89
C LYS A 145 -19.15 26.41 -4.26
N GLN A 146 -18.95 26.59 -5.56
CA GLN A 146 -18.24 27.73 -6.16
C GLN A 146 -19.14 28.31 -7.24
#